data_AF-A0A350C609-F1
#
_entry.id   AF-A0A350C609-F1
#
_cell.length_a   1.000
_cell.length_b   1.000
_cell.length_c   1.000
_cell.angle_alpha   90.00
_cell.angle_beta   90.00
_cell.angle_gamma   90.00
#
_symmetry.space_group_name_H-M   'P 1'
#
loop_
_entity.id
_entity.type
_entity.pdbx_description
1 polymer ?
#
loop_
_entity_poly.entity_id
_entity_poly.type
_entity_poly.pdbx_seq_one_letter_code
_entity_poly.pdbx_strand_id
1 'polypeptide(L)'
;GNVIIFAPSTSEVYPKGLNTNVKVGLGGLDAQMEGAFRPGHFEGVVQVVKRMLDIINPTQLFMGQKDFQQFTIIQKMIDELYVPTQLVVVPIQRQDDGLAMSSRNVRLLPHDKSRAVVIYKILKAIKRKKYHLTPEKCIKYAMKQCDLDGFKPEYFYIADGYTLKSIKSWDKHDYIVCCCAVWAGDVRLIDNMIMKKPRSLKLY
;
A
#
# COMPACT_ATOMS: atom_id res chain seq x y z
N GLY A 1 -3.20 28.18 7.65
CA GLY A 1 -4.51 27.61 8.05
C GLY A 1 -4.38 27.05 9.45
N ASN A 2 -5.48 27.01 10.21
CA ASN A 2 -5.49 26.39 11.53
C ASN A 2 -5.31 24.87 11.40
N VAL A 3 -4.37 24.31 12.13
CA VAL A 3 -4.15 22.86 12.20
C VAL A 3 -4.74 22.37 13.51
N ILE A 4 -5.63 21.38 13.43
CA ILE A 4 -6.24 20.74 14.60
C ILE A 4 -5.72 19.32 14.67
N ILE A 5 -5.20 18.93 15.84
CA ILE A 5 -4.84 17.55 16.12
C ILE A 5 -6.02 16.92 16.85
N PHE A 6 -6.68 15.96 16.20
CA PHE A 6 -7.72 15.15 16.82
C PHE A 6 -7.08 13.88 17.40
N ALA A 7 -7.01 13.79 18.74
CA ALA A 7 -6.34 12.70 19.46
C ALA A 7 -7.28 12.08 20.52
N PRO A 8 -8.38 11.42 20.10
CA PRO A 8 -9.33 10.79 21.01
C PRO A 8 -8.73 9.54 21.67
N SER A 9 -9.23 9.22 22.86
CA SER A 9 -9.07 7.93 23.51
C SER A 9 -9.84 6.83 22.78
N THR A 10 -9.46 5.57 23.02
CA THR A 10 -10.17 4.40 22.45
C THR A 10 -11.63 4.35 22.87
N SER A 11 -11.97 4.74 24.09
CA SER A 11 -13.35 4.78 24.60
C SER A 11 -14.20 5.88 23.96
N GLU A 12 -13.60 6.99 23.54
CA GLU A 12 -14.30 8.04 22.79
C GLU A 12 -14.59 7.58 21.35
N VAL A 13 -13.66 6.86 20.73
CA VAL A 13 -13.85 6.32 19.38
C VAL A 13 -14.84 5.14 19.40
N TYR A 14 -14.73 4.25 20.40
CA TYR A 14 -15.48 3.00 20.52
C TYR A 14 -16.21 2.92 21.88
N PRO A 15 -17.26 3.74 22.10
CA PRO A 15 -18.03 3.69 23.33
C PRO A 15 -18.74 2.34 23.48
N LYS A 16 -18.88 1.89 24.73
CA LYS A 16 -19.51 0.60 25.06
C LYS A 16 -20.92 0.54 24.49
N GLY A 17 -21.24 -0.54 23.76
CA GLY A 17 -22.54 -0.76 23.15
C GLY A 17 -22.71 -0.19 21.74
N LEU A 18 -21.74 0.58 21.22
CA LEU A 18 -21.78 1.04 19.84
C LEU A 18 -21.37 -0.09 18.88
N ASN A 19 -22.26 -0.44 17.97
CA ASN A 19 -21.92 -1.32 16.87
C ASN A 19 -21.13 -0.54 15.82
N THR A 20 -19.85 -0.86 15.68
CA THR A 20 -18.95 -0.26 14.69
C THR A 20 -18.63 -1.20 13.53
N ASN A 21 -19.36 -2.31 13.39
CA ASN A 21 -19.12 -3.24 12.30
C ASN A 21 -19.50 -2.61 10.96
N VAL A 22 -18.56 -2.62 10.03
CA VAL A 22 -18.75 -2.09 8.68
C VAL A 22 -18.95 -3.27 7.73
N LYS A 23 -20.14 -3.36 7.12
CA LYS A 23 -20.44 -4.38 6.11
C LYS A 23 -20.10 -3.83 4.73
N VAL A 24 -18.93 -4.16 4.21
CA VAL A 24 -18.49 -3.78 2.86
C VAL A 24 -17.95 -5.00 2.13
N GLY A 25 -18.46 -5.24 0.92
CA GLY A 25 -17.92 -6.26 0.03
C GLY A 25 -16.59 -5.82 -0.57
N LEU A 26 -15.48 -6.28 0.01
CA LEU A 26 -14.13 -5.94 -0.49
C LEU A 26 -13.77 -6.63 -1.82
N GLY A 27 -14.61 -7.55 -2.32
CA GLY A 27 -14.41 -8.17 -3.64
C GLY A 27 -13.09 -8.94 -3.80
N GLY A 28 -12.48 -9.36 -2.68
CA GLY A 28 -11.18 -10.05 -2.64
C GLY A 28 -9.96 -9.13 -2.70
N LEU A 29 -10.12 -7.80 -2.57
CA LEU A 29 -9.01 -6.84 -2.47
C LEU A 29 -8.09 -7.12 -1.27
N ASP A 30 -8.61 -7.77 -0.24
CA ASP A 30 -7.96 -8.19 0.99
C ASP A 30 -7.45 -9.65 0.95
N ALA A 31 -7.63 -10.36 -0.16
CA ALA A 31 -7.23 -11.78 -0.26
C ALA A 31 -5.78 -11.99 -0.73
N GLN A 32 -5.10 -10.93 -1.18
CA GLN A 32 -3.75 -10.97 -1.76
C GLN A 32 -2.79 -10.09 -0.97
N MET A 33 -1.48 -10.18 -1.24
CA MET A 33 -0.46 -9.30 -0.66
C MET A 33 -0.58 -9.21 0.87
N GLU A 34 -0.60 -8.00 1.46
CA GLU A 34 -0.70 -7.80 2.92
C GLU A 34 -1.86 -8.56 3.54
N GLY A 35 -2.99 -8.69 2.83
CA GLY A 35 -4.18 -9.33 3.36
C GLY A 35 -4.03 -10.84 3.52
N ALA A 36 -3.26 -11.47 2.63
CA ALA A 36 -2.89 -12.89 2.76
C ALA A 36 -1.96 -13.15 3.95
N PHE A 37 -1.08 -12.19 4.28
CA PHE A 37 -0.15 -12.29 5.41
C PHE A 37 -0.74 -11.77 6.74
N ARG A 38 -1.86 -11.05 6.69
CA ARG A 38 -2.48 -10.40 7.85
C ARG A 38 -4.01 -10.56 7.83
N PRO A 39 -4.53 -11.79 8.03
CA PRO A 39 -5.97 -12.05 8.05
C PRO A 39 -6.71 -11.13 9.03
N GLY A 40 -7.85 -10.57 8.61
CA GLY A 40 -8.66 -9.63 9.39
C GLY A 40 -8.08 -8.20 9.52
N HIS A 41 -6.85 -7.95 9.06
CA HIS A 41 -6.23 -6.63 9.20
C HIS A 41 -7.04 -5.53 8.50
N PHE A 42 -7.47 -5.78 7.26
CA PHE A 42 -8.17 -4.77 6.47
C PHE A 42 -9.62 -4.53 6.93
N GLU A 43 -10.26 -5.49 7.58
CA GLU A 43 -11.55 -5.27 8.24
C GLU A 43 -11.42 -4.23 9.35
N GLY A 44 -10.39 -4.38 10.19
CA GLY A 44 -10.07 -3.40 11.23
C GLY A 44 -9.73 -2.02 10.65
N VAL A 45 -9.00 -1.97 9.53
CA VAL A 45 -8.67 -0.71 8.86
C VAL A 45 -9.93 -0.02 8.31
N VAL A 46 -10.80 -0.76 7.62
CA VAL A 46 -12.08 -0.25 7.12
C VAL A 46 -12.93 0.28 8.27
N GLN A 47 -13.01 -0.46 9.37
CA GLN A 47 -13.75 -0.05 10.56
C GLN A 47 -13.24 1.26 11.17
N VAL A 48 -11.93 1.38 11.43
CA VAL A 48 -11.37 2.59 12.03
C VAL A 48 -11.45 3.79 11.10
N VAL A 49 -11.18 3.63 9.80
CA VAL A 49 -11.24 4.73 8.84
C VAL A 49 -12.69 5.20 8.68
N LYS A 50 -13.65 4.29 8.54
CA LYS A 50 -15.08 4.67 8.49
C LYS A 50 -15.50 5.42 9.75
N ARG A 51 -15.07 4.95 10.92
CA ARG A 51 -15.40 5.61 12.19
C ARG A 51 -14.84 7.04 12.24
N MET A 52 -13.62 7.26 11.76
CA MET A 52 -13.03 8.60 11.69
C MET A 52 -13.76 9.50 10.69
N LEU A 53 -14.16 8.98 9.54
CA LEU A 53 -14.97 9.71 8.56
C LEU A 53 -16.32 10.13 9.15
N ASP A 54 -16.96 9.28 9.96
CA ASP A 54 -18.23 9.60 10.62
C ASP A 54 -18.10 10.66 11.72
N ILE A 55 -16.97 10.68 12.44
CA ILE A 55 -16.73 11.66 13.51
C ILE A 55 -16.37 13.02 12.92
N ILE A 56 -15.53 13.05 11.88
CA ILE A 56 -14.91 14.28 11.37
C ILE A 56 -15.70 14.87 10.20
N ASN A 57 -16.35 14.02 9.40
CA ASN A 57 -17.03 14.39 8.15
C ASN A 57 -16.17 15.25 7.20
N PRO A 58 -14.97 14.80 6.80
CA PRO A 58 -14.07 15.61 5.99
C PRO A 58 -14.51 15.63 4.52
N THR A 59 -14.24 16.75 3.84
CA THR A 59 -14.40 16.86 2.38
C THR A 59 -13.35 16.04 1.63
N GLN A 60 -12.13 15.95 2.17
CA GLN A 60 -11.02 15.21 1.58
C GLN A 60 -10.29 14.37 2.64
N LEU A 61 -9.90 13.14 2.26
CA LEU A 61 -9.06 12.25 3.05
C LEU A 61 -7.75 12.01 2.29
N PHE A 62 -6.62 12.34 2.90
CA PHE A 62 -5.29 12.13 2.31
C PHE A 62 -4.67 10.84 2.83
N MET A 63 -4.28 9.94 1.93
CA MET A 63 -3.61 8.68 2.27
C MET A 63 -2.35 8.48 1.45
N GLY A 64 -1.29 7.98 2.08
CA GLY A 64 -0.02 7.73 1.42
C GLY A 64 -0.09 6.56 0.44
N GLN A 65 0.46 6.75 -0.76
CA GLN A 65 0.56 5.73 -1.81
C GLN A 65 1.33 4.49 -1.34
N LYS A 66 2.22 4.62 -0.37
CA LYS A 66 3.08 3.53 0.12
C LYS A 66 2.26 2.31 0.55
N ASP A 67 1.17 2.55 1.25
CA ASP A 67 0.21 1.53 1.67
C ASP A 67 -0.86 1.33 0.58
N PHE A 68 -0.42 0.97 -0.63
CA PHE A 68 -1.25 0.97 -1.85
C PHE A 68 -2.52 0.13 -1.72
N GLN A 69 -2.41 -1.08 -1.17
CA GLN A 69 -3.56 -1.97 -0.95
C GLN A 69 -4.57 -1.36 0.02
N GLN A 70 -4.09 -0.68 1.07
CA GLN A 70 -4.95 0.04 2.00
C GLN A 70 -5.71 1.16 1.31
N PHE A 71 -5.02 1.98 0.50
CA PHE A 71 -5.65 3.02 -0.30
C PHE A 71 -6.76 2.46 -1.20
N THR A 72 -6.50 1.40 -1.96
CA THR A 72 -7.50 0.80 -2.86
C THR A 72 -8.70 0.23 -2.10
N ILE A 73 -8.48 -0.37 -0.93
CA ILE A 73 -9.55 -0.87 -0.05
C ILE A 73 -10.41 0.28 0.51
N ILE A 74 -9.79 1.39 0.94
CA ILE A 74 -10.53 2.55 1.43
C ILE A 74 -11.30 3.24 0.30
N GLN A 75 -10.74 3.33 -0.91
CA GLN A 75 -11.49 3.82 -2.07
C GLN A 75 -12.73 2.97 -2.30
N LYS A 76 -12.59 1.64 -2.32
CA LYS A 76 -13.72 0.71 -2.47
C LYS A 76 -14.78 0.92 -1.38
N MET A 77 -14.38 1.10 -0.13
CA MET A 77 -15.30 1.38 0.97
C MET A 77 -16.07 2.70 0.76
N ILE A 78 -15.37 3.76 0.35
CA ILE A 78 -15.99 5.07 0.08
C ILE A 78 -17.04 4.94 -1.04
N ASP A 79 -16.68 4.24 -2.12
CA ASP A 79 -17.57 4.05 -3.27
C ASP A 79 -18.81 3.20 -2.92
N GLU A 80 -18.62 2.07 -2.22
CA GLU A 80 -19.70 1.15 -1.85
C GLU A 80 -20.67 1.74 -0.82
N LEU A 81 -20.16 2.56 0.10
CA LEU A 81 -20.97 3.18 1.16
C LEU A 81 -21.41 4.60 0.80
N TYR A 82 -21.11 5.09 -0.40
CA TYR A 82 -21.42 6.44 -0.86
C TYR A 82 -20.96 7.53 0.13
N VAL A 83 -19.77 7.36 0.71
CA VAL A 83 -19.25 8.32 1.69
C VAL A 83 -18.90 9.63 0.96
N PRO A 84 -19.40 10.80 1.40
CA PRO A 84 -19.20 12.07 0.71
C PRO A 84 -17.81 12.69 0.97
N THR A 85 -16.76 11.86 0.91
CA THR A 85 -15.37 12.26 1.11
C THR A 85 -14.55 11.89 -0.13
N GLN A 86 -13.81 12.86 -0.66
CA GLN A 86 -12.86 12.59 -1.74
C GLN A 86 -11.56 11.98 -1.19
N LEU A 87 -11.22 10.78 -1.62
CA LEU A 87 -9.94 10.18 -1.29
C LEU A 87 -8.83 10.74 -2.19
N VAL A 88 -7.74 11.19 -1.57
CA VAL A 88 -6.58 11.79 -2.23
C VAL A 88 -5.34 10.95 -1.91
N VAL A 89 -4.71 10.41 -2.95
CA VAL A 89 -3.44 9.68 -2.81
C VAL A 89 -2.26 10.64 -2.83
N VAL A 90 -1.39 10.52 -1.83
CA VAL A 90 -0.16 11.31 -1.69
C VAL A 90 1.04 10.45 -2.09
N PRO A 91 2.01 10.93 -2.89
CA PRO A 91 3.08 10.09 -3.41
C PRO A 91 4.00 9.62 -2.29
N ILE A 92 4.72 8.53 -2.57
CA ILE A 92 5.71 8.01 -1.64
C ILE A 92 6.83 9.04 -1.46
N GLN A 93 6.96 9.60 -0.27
CA GLN A 93 8.14 10.37 0.10
C GLN A 93 9.32 9.41 0.28
N ARG A 94 10.43 9.74 -0.35
CA ARG A 94 11.67 8.94 -0.33
C ARG A 94 12.80 9.78 0.24
N GLN A 95 13.74 9.11 0.90
CA GLN A 95 15.04 9.69 1.22
C GLN A 95 15.81 9.94 -0.09
N ASP A 96 16.90 10.71 -0.03
CA ASP A 96 17.72 11.05 -1.21
C ASP A 96 18.28 9.79 -1.91
N ASP A 97 18.50 8.72 -1.16
CA ASP A 97 18.94 7.43 -1.69
C ASP A 97 17.82 6.61 -2.35
N GLY A 98 16.56 7.02 -2.19
CA GLY A 98 15.37 6.40 -2.75
C GLY A 98 14.61 5.46 -1.81
N LEU A 99 15.10 5.21 -0.59
CA LEU A 99 14.38 4.42 0.41
C LEU A 99 13.07 5.10 0.78
N ALA A 100 11.94 4.36 0.68
CA ALA A 100 10.65 4.87 1.08
C ALA A 100 10.65 5.24 2.57
N MET A 101 10.22 6.46 2.90
CA MET A 101 10.18 6.90 4.29
C MET A 101 9.19 6.05 5.10
N SER A 102 9.59 5.70 6.32
CA SER A 102 8.78 4.94 7.27
C SER A 102 9.26 5.24 8.68
N SER A 103 8.33 5.30 9.63
CA SER A 103 8.66 5.22 11.06
C SER A 103 9.50 3.98 11.39
N ARG A 104 9.21 2.84 10.73
CA ARG A 104 9.96 1.58 10.85
C ARG A 104 11.46 1.71 10.52
N ASN A 105 11.86 2.68 9.69
CA ASN A 105 13.26 2.84 9.27
C ASN A 105 14.18 3.20 10.44
N VAL A 106 13.63 3.74 11.55
CA VAL A 106 14.40 4.03 12.77
C VAL A 106 14.88 2.76 13.47
N ARG A 107 14.23 1.61 13.22
CA ARG A 107 14.55 0.32 13.82
C ARG A 107 15.56 -0.48 13.00
N LEU A 108 15.89 -0.02 11.80
CA LEU A 108 16.88 -0.68 10.95
C LEU A 108 18.26 -0.49 11.54
N LEU A 109 19.06 -1.55 11.49
CA LEU A 109 20.50 -1.43 11.73
C LEU A 109 21.10 -0.52 10.64
N PRO A 110 22.15 0.28 10.95
CA PRO A 110 22.74 1.19 9.98
C PRO A 110 23.15 0.51 8.66
N HIS A 111 23.69 -0.70 8.73
CA HIS A 111 24.09 -1.48 7.55
C HIS A 111 22.87 -1.89 6.71
N ASP A 112 21.80 -2.39 7.32
CA ASP A 112 20.57 -2.76 6.61
C ASP A 112 19.88 -1.55 5.99
N LYS A 113 19.87 -0.41 6.69
CA LYS A 113 19.28 0.82 6.18
C LYS A 113 19.92 1.25 4.86
N SER A 114 21.25 1.26 4.78
CA SER A 114 21.98 1.60 3.56
C SER A 114 21.71 0.63 2.40
N ARG A 115 21.48 -0.65 2.72
CA ARG A 115 21.22 -1.71 1.74
C ARG A 115 19.77 -1.79 1.31
N ALA A 116 18.82 -1.34 2.14
CA ALA A 116 17.38 -1.38 1.87
C ALA A 116 16.95 -0.57 0.63
N VAL A 117 17.80 0.36 0.19
CA VAL A 117 17.71 1.06 -1.09
C VAL A 117 17.59 0.09 -2.29
N VAL A 118 18.08 -1.15 -2.15
CA VAL A 118 17.95 -2.19 -3.16
C VAL A 118 16.49 -2.42 -3.58
N ILE A 119 15.53 -2.30 -2.66
CA ILE A 119 14.09 -2.48 -2.94
C ILE A 119 13.65 -1.50 -4.03
N TYR A 120 13.97 -0.22 -3.86
CA TYR A 120 13.64 0.81 -4.83
C TYR A 120 14.38 0.60 -6.17
N LYS A 121 15.65 0.17 -6.13
CA LYS A 121 16.42 -0.15 -7.33
C LYS A 121 15.78 -1.30 -8.12
N ILE A 122 15.27 -2.34 -7.44
CA ILE A 122 14.57 -3.47 -8.05
C ILE A 122 13.25 -3.01 -8.67
N LEU A 123 12.44 -2.21 -7.97
CA LEU A 123 11.20 -1.66 -8.52
C LEU A 123 11.45 -0.84 -9.79
N LYS A 124 12.48 0.02 -9.79
CA LYS A 124 12.92 0.74 -11.00
C LYS A 124 13.37 -0.21 -12.12
N ALA A 125 14.07 -1.29 -11.77
CA ALA A 125 14.50 -2.28 -12.74
C ALA A 125 13.32 -3.00 -13.38
N ILE A 126 12.28 -3.38 -12.61
CA ILE A 126 11.04 -3.94 -13.14
C ILE A 126 10.39 -2.96 -14.13
N LYS A 127 10.32 -1.66 -13.78
CA LYS A 127 9.72 -0.63 -14.65
C LYS A 127 10.42 -0.48 -16.00
N ARG A 128 11.72 -0.78 -16.09
CA ARG A 128 12.46 -0.87 -17.36
C ARG A 128 12.30 -2.23 -18.04
N LYS A 129 12.38 -3.32 -17.28
CA LYS A 129 12.32 -4.69 -17.79
C LYS A 129 10.94 -5.10 -18.30
N LYS A 130 9.87 -4.43 -17.89
CA LYS A 130 8.50 -4.70 -18.38
C LYS A 130 8.35 -4.66 -19.91
N TYR A 131 9.25 -3.97 -20.63
CA TYR A 131 9.24 -3.90 -22.09
C TYR A 131 9.87 -5.13 -22.77
N HIS A 132 10.55 -5.99 -21.99
CA HIS A 132 11.28 -7.15 -22.52
C HIS A 132 10.94 -8.46 -21.80
N LEU A 133 10.31 -8.39 -20.63
CA LEU A 133 9.99 -9.53 -19.78
C LEU A 133 8.51 -9.56 -19.44
N THR A 134 7.97 -10.77 -19.28
CA THR A 134 6.63 -10.98 -18.71
C THR A 134 6.58 -10.57 -17.24
N PRO A 135 5.39 -10.28 -16.67
CA PRO A 135 5.25 -10.00 -15.24
C PRO A 135 5.90 -11.09 -14.36
N GLU A 136 5.67 -12.36 -14.68
CA GLU A 136 6.25 -13.49 -13.95
C GLU A 136 7.79 -13.47 -13.96
N LYS A 137 8.41 -13.21 -15.12
CA LYS A 137 9.87 -13.11 -15.23
C LYS A 137 10.42 -11.92 -14.44
N CYS A 138 9.68 -10.79 -14.40
CA CYS A 138 10.03 -9.65 -13.57
C CYS A 138 9.97 -9.97 -12.06
N ILE A 139 8.95 -10.71 -11.61
CA ILE A 139 8.83 -11.16 -10.22
C ILE A 139 9.99 -12.09 -9.86
N LYS A 140 10.26 -13.10 -10.69
CA LYS A 140 11.41 -14.03 -10.50
C LYS A 140 12.74 -13.28 -10.41
N TYR A 141 12.96 -12.30 -11.28
CA TYR A 141 14.13 -11.42 -11.22
C TYR A 141 14.19 -10.67 -9.88
N ALA A 142 13.08 -10.05 -9.47
CA ALA A 142 13.03 -9.25 -8.24
C ALA A 142 13.30 -10.07 -6.99
N MET A 143 12.68 -11.25 -6.86
CA MET A 143 12.93 -12.18 -5.76
C MET A 143 14.42 -12.53 -5.69
N LYS A 144 15.04 -12.91 -6.82
CA LYS A 144 16.48 -13.25 -6.87
C LYS A 144 17.39 -12.07 -6.53
N GLN A 145 17.06 -10.86 -6.97
CA GLN A 145 17.90 -9.68 -6.69
C GLN A 145 17.77 -9.18 -5.25
N CYS A 146 16.66 -9.48 -4.61
CA CYS A 146 16.38 -9.08 -3.24
C CYS A 146 16.84 -10.12 -2.21
N ASP A 147 17.22 -11.32 -2.67
CA ASP A 147 17.81 -12.39 -1.86
C ASP A 147 19.28 -12.09 -1.60
N LEU A 148 19.51 -11.25 -0.58
CA LEU A 148 20.81 -10.78 -0.14
C LEU A 148 20.94 -11.10 1.35
N ASP A 149 22.16 -11.22 1.86
CA ASP A 149 22.39 -11.48 3.28
C ASP A 149 21.66 -10.46 4.18
N GLY A 150 20.93 -10.89 5.20
CA GLY A 150 20.09 -10.04 6.05
C GLY A 150 18.78 -9.54 5.41
N PHE A 151 18.47 -9.90 4.16
CA PHE A 151 17.23 -9.55 3.48
C PHE A 151 16.43 -10.80 3.10
N LYS A 152 15.14 -10.81 3.39
CA LYS A 152 14.22 -11.88 3.02
C LYS A 152 13.00 -11.32 2.29
N PRO A 153 12.94 -11.39 0.95
CA PRO A 153 11.77 -10.94 0.21
C PRO A 153 10.57 -11.83 0.53
N GLU A 154 9.51 -11.24 1.06
CA GLU A 154 8.26 -11.95 1.35
C GLU A 154 7.40 -12.05 0.08
N TYR A 155 7.30 -10.94 -0.66
CA TYR A 155 6.74 -10.96 -2.01
C TYR A 155 7.22 -9.78 -2.86
N PHE A 156 7.25 -10.03 -4.17
CA PHE A 156 7.03 -9.01 -5.21
C PHE A 156 5.79 -9.42 -5.98
N TYR A 157 4.83 -8.51 -6.10
CA TYR A 157 3.52 -8.81 -6.66
C TYR A 157 3.14 -7.73 -7.66
N ILE A 158 2.89 -8.12 -8.91
CA ILE A 158 2.51 -7.20 -9.99
C ILE A 158 1.02 -7.35 -10.20
N ALA A 159 0.28 -6.32 -9.80
CA ALA A 159 -1.17 -6.33 -9.74
C ALA A 159 -1.80 -5.36 -10.73
N ASP A 160 -3.02 -5.68 -11.11
CA ASP A 160 -3.98 -4.72 -11.62
C ASP A 160 -4.31 -3.72 -10.50
N GLY A 161 -4.21 -2.43 -10.78
CA GLY A 161 -4.29 -1.39 -9.76
C GLY A 161 -5.70 -1.17 -9.18
N TYR A 162 -6.74 -1.69 -9.84
CA TYR A 162 -8.12 -1.59 -9.35
C TYR A 162 -8.54 -2.84 -8.58
N THR A 163 -8.17 -4.01 -9.09
CA THR A 163 -8.64 -5.31 -8.55
C THR A 163 -7.65 -5.99 -7.62
N LEU A 164 -6.40 -5.51 -7.59
CA LEU A 164 -5.28 -6.09 -6.83
C LEU A 164 -4.98 -7.56 -7.17
N LYS A 165 -5.52 -8.06 -8.30
CA LYS A 165 -5.24 -9.40 -8.81
C LYS A 165 -3.96 -9.41 -9.60
N SER A 166 -3.23 -10.52 -9.54
CA SER A 166 -2.00 -10.72 -10.30
C SER A 166 -2.28 -10.67 -11.79
N ILE A 167 -1.43 -9.96 -12.53
CA ILE A 167 -1.54 -9.86 -13.98
C ILE A 167 -0.63 -10.89 -14.66
N LYS A 168 -1.09 -11.43 -15.80
CA LYS A 168 -0.29 -12.31 -16.66
C LYS A 168 0.34 -11.58 -17.84
N SER A 169 -0.18 -10.41 -18.21
CA SER A 169 0.30 -9.63 -19.35
C SER A 169 0.16 -8.13 -19.10
N TRP A 170 1.08 -7.33 -19.64
CA TRP A 170 1.16 -5.88 -19.44
C TRP A 170 0.17 -5.07 -20.28
N ASP A 171 -0.27 -5.63 -21.41
CA ASP A 171 -1.12 -5.00 -22.41
C ASP A 171 -2.61 -5.01 -22.03
N LYS A 172 -3.06 -6.06 -21.33
CA LYS A 172 -4.47 -6.26 -20.93
C LYS A 172 -4.96 -5.35 -19.79
N HIS A 173 -4.07 -4.57 -19.18
CA HIS A 173 -4.38 -3.73 -18.02
C HIS A 173 -3.87 -2.32 -18.26
N ASP A 174 -4.64 -1.29 -17.90
CA ASP A 174 -4.29 0.12 -18.03
C ASP A 174 -3.71 0.73 -16.75
N TYR A 175 -4.03 0.15 -15.59
CA TYR A 175 -3.45 0.48 -14.30
C TYR A 175 -2.71 -0.71 -13.70
N ILE A 176 -1.39 -0.60 -13.54
CA ILE A 176 -0.52 -1.69 -13.07
C ILE A 176 0.43 -1.16 -12.02
N VAL A 177 0.51 -1.85 -10.88
CA VAL A 177 1.38 -1.53 -9.76
C VAL A 177 2.18 -2.76 -9.37
N CYS A 178 3.48 -2.60 -9.11
CA CYS A 178 4.25 -3.62 -8.42
C CYS A 178 4.39 -3.24 -6.95
N CYS A 179 3.88 -4.10 -6.08
CA CYS A 179 4.00 -3.98 -4.63
C CYS A 179 5.01 -5.00 -4.12
N CYS A 180 5.68 -4.70 -3.02
CA CYS A 180 6.57 -5.65 -2.37
C CYS A 180 6.56 -5.50 -0.85
N ALA A 181 6.83 -6.62 -0.18
CA ALA A 181 7.20 -6.66 1.23
C ALA A 181 8.52 -7.43 1.36
N VAL A 182 9.46 -6.86 2.11
CA VAL A 182 10.81 -7.41 2.29
C VAL A 182 11.21 -7.21 3.74
N TRP A 183 11.67 -8.28 4.38
CA TRP A 183 12.30 -8.19 5.69
C TRP A 183 13.76 -7.78 5.54
N ALA A 184 14.20 -6.80 6.32
CA ALA A 184 15.59 -6.38 6.46
C ALA A 184 15.95 -6.52 7.95
N GLY A 185 16.68 -7.57 8.30
CA GLY A 185 16.73 -8.09 9.66
C GLY A 185 15.31 -8.35 10.20
N ASP A 186 14.99 -7.80 11.37
CA ASP A 186 13.68 -7.92 12.00
C ASP A 186 12.65 -6.87 11.55
N VAL A 187 13.00 -6.02 10.58
CA VAL A 187 12.14 -4.93 10.12
C VAL A 187 11.49 -5.29 8.79
N ARG A 188 10.16 -5.46 8.80
CA ARG A 188 9.36 -5.63 7.57
C ARG A 188 9.14 -4.29 6.88
N LEU A 189 9.71 -4.13 5.69
CA LEU A 189 9.59 -2.98 4.83
C LEU A 189 8.58 -3.26 3.71
N ILE A 190 7.80 -2.25 3.35
CA ILE A 190 6.92 -2.27 2.18
C ILE A 190 7.27 -1.12 1.25
N ASP A 191 7.10 -1.36 -0.04
CA ASP A 191 7.23 -0.34 -1.08
C ASP A 191 6.36 -0.72 -2.28
N ASN A 192 6.10 0.23 -3.16
CA ASN A 192 5.45 -0.03 -4.44
C ASN A 192 5.90 0.95 -5.53
N MET A 193 5.64 0.57 -6.77
CA MET A 193 5.86 1.43 -7.92
C MET A 193 4.78 1.22 -8.98
N ILE A 194 4.18 2.32 -9.41
CA ILE A 194 3.24 2.35 -10.53
C ILE A 194 4.02 2.12 -11.83
N MET A 195 3.65 1.03 -12.50
CA MET A 195 4.25 0.55 -13.75
C MET A 195 3.54 1.12 -14.98
N LYS A 196 2.21 1.28 -14.89
CA LYS A 196 1.33 1.86 -15.91
C LYS A 196 0.14 2.49 -15.17
N LYS A 197 -0.37 3.63 -15.62
CA LYS A 197 -1.59 4.24 -15.07
C LYS A 197 -2.38 4.91 -16.19
N PRO A 198 -3.72 5.01 -16.10
CA PRO A 198 -4.50 5.77 -17.05
C PRO A 198 -4.18 7.27 -16.92
N ARG A 199 -4.45 8.03 -17.98
CA ARG A 199 -4.25 9.49 -17.99
C ARG A 199 -5.19 10.22 -17.02
N SER A 200 -6.38 9.67 -16.81
CA SER A 200 -7.41 10.21 -15.90
C SER A 200 -7.02 10.11 -14.42
N LEU A 201 -6.17 9.15 -14.05
CA LEU A 201 -5.75 8.99 -12.66
C LEU A 201 -4.70 10.05 -12.29
N LYS A 202 -5.16 11.07 -11.56
CA LYS A 202 -4.30 12.04 -10.90
C LYS A 202 -3.80 11.44 -9.58
N LEU A 203 -2.49 11.32 -9.47
CA LEU A 203 -1.82 11.17 -8.17
C LEU A 203 -1.49 12.60 -7.77
N TYR A 204 -1.95 13.04 -6.60
CA TYR A 204 -1.59 14.34 -6.07
C TYR A 204 -0.14 14.31 -5.58
#